data_AF-A0A7H0IB94-F1
#
_entry.id   AF-A0A7H0IB94-F1
#
_cell.length_a   1.000
_cell.length_b   1.000
_cell.length_c   1.000
_cell.angle_alpha   90.00
_cell.angle_beta   90.00
_cell.angle_gamma   90.00
#
_symmetry.space_group_name_H-M   'P 1'
#
loop_
_entity.id
_entity.type
_entity.pdbx_description
1 polymer ?
#
loop_
_entity_poly.entity_id
_entity_poly.type
_entity_poly.pdbx_seq_one_letter_code
_entity_poly.pdbx_strand_id
1 'polypeptide(L)'
;MPDVLGFYEEFDDSVRLNGSVRAAVRAVGEPDEAELVAYLDAGHILIDVMEGGRDVLTGLPHRHSLGCSSPVTDGTWFWRLDLPHYVETHHVQLPAAFLTHVRGLGHRMPPLITARFATLHDAVMPVIGWASAVPWRVPDAVIEPTPRGGPTRARSAPDPLARDRPHGSWAKPRKPRRT
;
A
#
# COMPACT_ATOMS: atom_id res chain seq x y z
N MET A 1 -19.91 -8.36 4.39
CA MET A 1 -19.12 -7.14 4.12
C MET A 1 -17.79 -7.61 3.54
N PRO A 2 -17.21 -6.96 2.52
CA PRO A 2 -15.93 -7.41 1.97
C PRO A 2 -14.82 -7.33 3.02
N ASP A 3 -13.92 -8.30 3.00
CA ASP A 3 -12.80 -8.43 3.94
C ASP A 3 -11.67 -7.48 3.52
N VAL A 4 -11.62 -6.31 4.14
CA VAL A 4 -10.71 -5.20 3.79
C VAL A 4 -9.90 -4.72 5.00
N LEU A 5 -8.66 -4.33 4.76
CA LEU A 5 -7.71 -3.88 5.78
C LEU A 5 -7.05 -2.57 5.37
N GLY A 6 -6.68 -1.76 6.36
CA GLY A 6 -5.89 -0.55 6.09
C GLY A 6 -6.66 0.54 5.36
N PHE A 7 -7.99 0.58 5.44
CA PHE A 7 -8.85 1.68 5.00
C PHE A 7 -9.38 2.43 6.23
N TYR A 8 -8.44 3.09 6.93
CA TYR A 8 -8.71 3.88 8.12
C TYR A 8 -9.12 5.32 7.78
N GLU A 9 -9.82 5.97 8.70
CA GLU A 9 -10.35 7.33 8.55
C GLU A 9 -9.29 8.39 8.23
N GLU A 10 -8.05 8.20 8.68
CA GLU A 10 -6.95 9.13 8.48
C GLU A 10 -6.28 9.04 7.11
N PHE A 11 -6.59 8.00 6.32
CA PHE A 11 -5.96 7.78 5.01
C PHE A 11 -6.71 8.46 3.87
N ASP A 12 -8.04 8.49 3.94
CA ASP A 12 -8.90 9.07 2.91
C ASP A 12 -10.25 9.44 3.54
N ASP A 13 -10.79 10.61 3.17
CA ASP A 13 -12.10 11.05 3.62
C ASP A 13 -13.26 10.23 3.03
N SER A 14 -13.04 9.58 1.89
CA SER A 14 -14.07 8.89 1.11
C SER A 14 -14.31 7.44 1.50
N VAL A 15 -13.35 6.76 2.13
CA VAL A 15 -13.43 5.33 2.47
C VAL A 15 -12.99 5.09 3.92
N ARG A 16 -13.96 4.76 4.77
CA ARG A 16 -13.77 4.63 6.23
C ARG A 16 -14.29 3.29 6.73
N LEU A 17 -13.57 2.21 6.43
CA LEU A 17 -14.06 0.84 6.65
C LEU A 17 -13.44 0.18 7.90
N ASN A 18 -12.30 0.67 8.37
CA ASN A 18 -11.57 0.09 9.52
C ASN A 18 -11.51 1.01 10.75
N GLY A 19 -12.29 2.10 10.78
CA GLY A 19 -12.26 3.09 11.87
C GLY A 19 -10.97 3.90 11.89
N SER A 20 -10.53 4.34 13.08
CA SER A 20 -9.29 5.12 13.25
C SER A 20 -8.05 4.22 13.33
N VAL A 21 -7.00 4.56 12.57
CA VAL A 21 -5.70 3.86 12.66
C VAL A 21 -5.07 4.06 14.04
N ARG A 22 -5.28 5.22 14.66
CA ARG A 22 -4.75 5.52 16.01
C ARG A 22 -5.33 4.60 17.06
N ALA A 23 -6.60 4.23 16.93
CA ALA A 23 -7.26 3.29 17.83
C ALA A 23 -6.79 1.83 17.62
N ALA A 24 -6.24 1.52 16.45
CA ALA A 24 -5.71 0.20 16.12
C ALA A 24 -4.24 0.02 16.52
N VAL A 25 -3.53 1.09 16.91
CA VAL A 25 -2.12 1.02 17.37
C VAL A 25 -2.01 0.24 18.68
N ARG A 26 -1.00 -0.63 18.76
CA ARG A 26 -0.70 -1.40 19.97
C ARG A 26 0.72 -1.14 20.45
N ALA A 27 0.97 -1.44 21.73
CA ALA A 27 2.32 -1.33 22.30
C ALA A 27 3.27 -2.43 21.80
N VAL A 28 2.72 -3.58 21.41
CA VAL A 28 3.48 -4.75 20.97
C VAL A 28 2.73 -5.41 19.81
N GLY A 29 3.50 -5.87 18.84
CA GLY A 29 3.03 -6.62 17.68
C GLY A 29 2.58 -8.05 17.95
N GLU A 30 2.13 -8.72 16.89
CA GLU A 30 1.92 -10.17 16.93
C GLU A 30 3.27 -10.92 17.09
N PRO A 31 3.27 -12.14 17.67
CA PRO A 31 4.51 -12.92 17.79
C PRO A 31 5.21 -13.22 16.45
N ASP A 32 4.42 -13.34 15.37
CA ASP A 32 4.82 -13.62 13.99
C ASP A 32 4.69 -12.36 13.09
N GLU A 33 4.83 -11.16 13.68
CA GLU A 33 4.61 -9.90 12.97
C GLU A 33 5.54 -9.72 11.75
N ALA A 34 6.79 -10.16 11.84
CA ALA A 34 7.73 -10.06 10.73
C ALA A 34 7.24 -10.86 9.50
N GLU A 35 6.71 -12.06 9.72
CA GLU A 35 6.15 -12.92 8.69
C GLU A 35 4.83 -12.35 8.14
N LEU A 36 4.00 -11.74 8.99
CA LEU A 36 2.77 -11.05 8.57
C LEU A 36 3.08 -9.84 7.68
N VAL A 37 4.09 -9.03 8.04
CA VAL A 37 4.56 -7.89 7.26
C VAL A 37 5.08 -8.36 5.90
N ALA A 38 5.91 -9.41 5.88
CA ALA A 38 6.44 -9.99 4.65
C ALA A 38 5.32 -10.54 3.74
N TYR A 39 4.28 -11.14 4.33
CA TYR A 39 3.10 -11.58 3.59
C TYR A 39 2.36 -10.40 2.94
N LEU A 40 2.07 -9.35 3.69
CA LEU A 40 1.37 -8.16 3.19
C LEU A 40 2.18 -7.47 2.07
N ASP A 41 3.51 -7.42 2.19
CA ASP A 41 4.42 -6.86 1.19
C ASP A 41 4.47 -7.67 -0.11
N ALA A 42 4.19 -8.97 -0.05
CA ALA A 42 4.20 -9.89 -1.19
C ALA A 42 2.87 -9.91 -1.98
N GLY A 43 1.88 -9.13 -1.56
CA GLY A 43 0.56 -9.13 -2.18
C GLY A 43 0.53 -8.70 -3.64
N HIS A 44 -0.51 -9.15 -4.35
CA HIS A 44 -0.75 -8.81 -5.75
C HIS A 44 -1.28 -7.38 -5.86
N ILE A 45 -0.49 -6.50 -6.48
CA ILE A 45 -0.90 -5.12 -6.74
C ILE A 45 -1.94 -5.13 -7.87
N LEU A 46 -3.12 -4.56 -7.62
CA LEU A 46 -4.21 -4.51 -8.60
C LEU A 46 -4.12 -3.28 -9.49
N ILE A 47 -3.84 -2.13 -8.87
CA ILE A 47 -3.68 -0.85 -9.55
C ILE A 47 -2.47 -0.16 -8.94
N ASP A 48 -1.57 0.33 -9.79
CA ASP A 48 -0.42 1.11 -9.37
C ASP A 48 -0.77 2.60 -9.40
N VAL A 49 -0.85 3.21 -8.22
CA VAL A 49 -1.10 4.63 -8.02
C VAL A 49 0.24 5.35 -7.94
N MET A 50 0.41 6.42 -8.71
CA MET A 50 1.69 7.15 -8.77
C MET A 50 1.81 8.26 -7.71
N GLU A 51 0.96 8.26 -6.69
CA GLU A 51 0.95 9.29 -5.66
C GLU A 51 2.12 9.15 -4.67
N GLY A 52 2.34 10.19 -3.89
CA GLY A 52 3.25 10.17 -2.73
C GLY A 52 2.47 10.43 -1.45
N GLY A 53 2.59 9.52 -0.49
CA GLY A 53 2.02 9.63 0.85
C GLY A 53 3.07 9.85 1.94
N ARG A 54 2.58 10.11 3.14
CA ARG A 54 3.35 10.15 4.37
C ARG A 54 2.62 9.33 5.41
N ASP A 55 3.36 8.90 6.42
CA ASP A 55 2.80 8.23 7.57
C ASP A 55 1.83 9.19 8.27
N VAL A 56 0.56 8.81 8.39
CA VAL A 56 -0.47 9.69 8.97
C VAL A 56 -0.37 9.84 10.49
N LEU A 57 0.38 8.95 11.15
CA LEU A 57 0.63 9.00 12.59
C LEU A 57 1.80 9.93 12.91
N THR A 58 2.85 9.94 12.08
CA THR A 58 4.11 10.66 12.35
C THR A 58 4.36 11.86 11.43
N GLY A 59 3.70 11.92 10.28
CA GLY A 59 3.95 12.92 9.22
C GLY A 59 5.25 12.70 8.44
N LEU A 60 5.95 11.59 8.65
CA LEU A 60 7.25 11.28 8.03
C LEU A 60 7.08 10.42 6.77
N PRO A 61 8.03 10.49 5.82
CA PRO A 61 8.08 9.53 4.73
C PRO A 61 8.41 8.12 5.25
N HIS A 62 7.87 7.11 4.60
CA HIS A 62 8.08 5.69 4.89
C HIS A 62 8.38 4.87 3.62
N ARG A 63 8.72 3.59 3.78
CA ARG A 63 9.17 2.73 2.66
C ARG A 63 8.12 2.49 1.57
N HIS A 64 6.84 2.75 1.87
CA HIS A 64 5.70 2.64 0.95
C HIS A 64 5.10 4.00 0.60
N SER A 65 5.87 5.09 0.72
CA SER A 65 5.34 6.44 0.42
C SER A 65 4.89 6.56 -1.04
N LEU A 66 5.59 5.90 -1.98
CA LEU A 66 5.19 5.92 -3.38
C LEU A 66 4.09 4.88 -3.61
N GLY A 67 2.96 5.33 -4.17
CA GLY A 67 1.78 4.51 -4.41
C GLY A 67 1.12 3.96 -3.17
N CYS A 68 1.18 4.69 -2.06
CA CYS A 68 0.67 4.23 -0.77
C CYS A 68 -0.79 3.76 -0.79
N SER A 69 -1.67 4.37 -1.60
CA SER A 69 -3.07 3.95 -1.74
C SER A 69 -3.30 2.82 -2.74
N SER A 70 -2.26 2.31 -3.41
CA SER A 70 -2.39 1.20 -4.36
C SER A 70 -3.10 0.01 -3.70
N PRO A 71 -4.23 -0.47 -4.25
CA PRO A 71 -4.93 -1.62 -3.72
C PRO A 71 -4.14 -2.91 -4.00
N VAL A 72 -4.01 -3.73 -2.97
CA VAL A 72 -3.27 -4.98 -2.96
C VAL A 72 -4.17 -6.11 -2.45
N THR A 73 -3.96 -7.34 -2.93
CA THR A 73 -4.74 -8.52 -2.53
C THR A 73 -3.93 -9.82 -2.49
N ASP A 74 -4.43 -10.81 -1.76
CA ASP A 74 -4.05 -12.23 -1.86
C ASP A 74 -5.10 -13.06 -2.63
N GLY A 75 -6.14 -12.42 -3.16
CA GLY A 75 -7.31 -13.05 -3.77
C GLY A 75 -8.51 -13.29 -2.84
N THR A 76 -8.39 -12.99 -1.55
CA THR A 76 -9.46 -13.09 -0.54
C THR A 76 -9.63 -11.77 0.23
N TRP A 77 -8.53 -11.20 0.69
CA TRP A 77 -8.45 -9.94 1.42
C TRP A 77 -7.93 -8.82 0.53
N PHE A 78 -8.34 -7.59 0.82
CA PHE A 78 -7.85 -6.38 0.16
C PHE A 78 -7.22 -5.43 1.17
N TRP A 79 -6.13 -4.78 0.79
CA TRP A 79 -5.49 -3.79 1.63
C TRP A 79 -4.82 -2.67 0.84
N ARG A 80 -4.53 -1.55 1.52
CA ARG A 80 -3.67 -0.49 0.98
C ARG A 80 -2.21 -0.92 1.01
N LEU A 81 -1.46 -0.53 -0.02
CA LEU A 81 -0.06 -0.90 -0.18
C LEU A 81 0.82 -0.52 1.02
N ASP A 82 0.51 0.57 1.70
CA ASP A 82 1.28 1.04 2.85
C ASP A 82 0.90 0.37 4.18
N LEU A 83 -0.15 -0.45 4.26
CA LEU A 83 -0.54 -1.16 5.49
C LEU A 83 0.62 -1.91 6.18
N PRO A 84 1.52 -2.66 5.50
CA PRO A 84 2.64 -3.31 6.15
C PRO A 84 3.55 -2.35 6.94
N HIS A 85 3.68 -1.09 6.51
CA HIS A 85 4.43 -0.07 7.27
C HIS A 85 3.79 0.20 8.63
N TYR A 86 2.46 0.27 8.68
CA TYR A 86 1.73 0.52 9.92
C TYR A 86 1.72 -0.68 10.87
N VAL A 87 1.71 -1.90 10.32
CA VAL A 87 1.89 -3.12 11.12
C VAL A 87 3.31 -3.16 11.70
N GLU A 88 4.34 -2.96 10.87
CA GLU A 88 5.74 -3.03 11.30
C GLU A 88 6.15 -1.91 12.26
N THR A 89 5.74 -0.68 11.99
CA THR A 89 6.21 0.50 12.74
C THR A 89 5.34 0.82 13.96
N HIS A 90 4.03 0.53 13.85
CA HIS A 90 3.03 0.96 14.84
C HIS A 90 2.21 -0.19 15.41
N HIS A 91 2.56 -1.44 15.10
CA HIS A 91 1.89 -2.65 15.60
C HIS A 91 0.37 -2.64 15.41
N VAL A 92 -0.08 -2.00 14.32
CA VAL A 92 -1.49 -1.85 14.00
C VAL A 92 -2.16 -3.22 14.00
N GLN A 93 -3.22 -3.33 14.81
CA GLN A 93 -3.95 -4.57 15.01
C GLN A 93 -4.58 -5.05 13.71
N LEU A 94 -4.33 -6.33 13.39
CA LEU A 94 -4.99 -7.02 12.29
C LEU A 94 -6.17 -7.85 12.83
N PRO A 95 -7.27 -7.99 12.07
CA PRO A 95 -8.40 -8.82 12.46
C PRO A 95 -8.00 -10.29 12.68
N ALA A 96 -8.58 -10.94 13.69
CA ALA A 96 -8.27 -12.34 14.00
C ALA A 96 -8.53 -13.29 12.81
N ALA A 97 -9.59 -13.05 12.03
CA ALA A 97 -9.90 -13.84 10.84
C ALA A 97 -8.78 -13.76 9.78
N PHE A 98 -8.19 -12.59 9.58
CA PHE A 98 -7.04 -12.42 8.69
C PHE A 98 -5.82 -13.16 9.22
N LEU A 99 -5.53 -13.05 10.52
CA LEU A 99 -4.40 -13.77 11.14
C LEU A 99 -4.55 -15.29 10.97
N THR A 100 -5.74 -15.84 11.22
CA THR A 100 -6.02 -17.26 11.01
C THR A 100 -5.81 -17.67 9.56
N HIS A 101 -6.27 -16.84 8.61
CA HIS A 101 -6.10 -17.08 7.18
C HIS A 101 -4.62 -17.12 6.76
N VAL A 102 -3.84 -16.10 7.10
CA VAL A 102 -2.41 -16.02 6.74
C VAL A 102 -1.60 -17.15 7.38
N ARG A 103 -1.87 -17.46 8.65
CA ARG A 103 -1.22 -18.58 9.35
C ARG A 103 -1.61 -19.93 8.74
N GLY A 104 -2.85 -20.09 8.28
CA GLY A 104 -3.30 -21.27 7.53
C GLY A 104 -2.58 -21.46 6.19
N LEU A 105 -2.11 -20.37 5.58
CA LEU A 105 -1.27 -20.37 4.38
C LEU A 105 0.23 -20.52 4.70
N GLY A 106 0.61 -20.63 5.98
CA GLY A 106 2.01 -20.66 6.41
C GLY A 106 2.77 -19.40 6.01
N HIS A 107 2.09 -18.24 6.02
CA HIS A 107 2.64 -16.93 5.65
C HIS A 107 3.16 -16.86 4.21
N ARG A 108 2.68 -17.73 3.32
CA ARG A 108 3.01 -17.69 1.90
C ARG A 108 1.89 -17.08 1.09
N MET A 109 2.22 -16.06 0.30
CA MET A 109 1.28 -15.45 -0.63
C MET A 109 0.81 -16.51 -1.65
N PRO A 110 -0.50 -16.78 -1.76
CA PRO A 110 -1.01 -17.72 -2.73
C PRO A 110 -0.98 -17.11 -4.14
N PRO A 111 -0.95 -17.95 -5.18
CA PRO A 111 -1.16 -17.47 -6.54
C PRO A 111 -2.59 -16.94 -6.70
N LEU A 112 -2.76 -15.86 -7.48
CA LEU A 112 -4.06 -15.27 -7.73
C LEU A 112 -4.77 -16.03 -8.85
N ILE A 113 -5.86 -16.72 -8.49
CA ILE A 113 -6.71 -17.44 -9.45
C ILE A 113 -7.78 -16.47 -9.99
N THR A 114 -7.51 -15.86 -11.14
CA THR A 114 -8.33 -14.78 -11.72
C THR A 114 -9.81 -15.13 -11.89
N ALA A 115 -10.13 -16.37 -12.31
CA ALA A 115 -11.51 -16.83 -12.48
C ALA A 115 -12.35 -16.77 -11.18
N ARG A 116 -11.73 -16.99 -10.02
CA ARG A 116 -12.39 -16.90 -8.70
C ARG A 116 -12.37 -15.48 -8.15
N PHE A 117 -11.31 -14.75 -8.47
CA PHE A 117 -11.08 -13.39 -7.97
C PHE A 117 -11.99 -12.34 -8.62
N ALA A 118 -12.36 -12.50 -9.90
CA ALA A 118 -13.09 -11.47 -10.64
C ALA A 118 -14.39 -11.01 -9.95
N THR A 119 -15.19 -11.94 -9.42
CA THR A 119 -16.45 -11.60 -8.72
C THR A 119 -16.19 -10.79 -7.46
N LEU A 120 -15.13 -11.14 -6.73
CA LEU A 120 -14.74 -10.44 -5.51
C LEU A 120 -14.21 -9.05 -5.84
N HIS A 121 -13.31 -8.94 -6.82
CA HIS A 121 -12.79 -7.66 -7.32
C HIS A 121 -13.91 -6.68 -7.67
N ASP A 122 -14.86 -7.11 -8.51
CA ASP A 122 -15.94 -6.24 -8.99
C ASP A 122 -16.87 -5.78 -7.85
N ALA A 123 -16.98 -6.57 -6.77
CA ALA A 123 -17.73 -6.20 -5.58
C ALA A 123 -16.96 -5.26 -4.63
N VAL A 124 -15.64 -5.47 -4.46
CA VAL A 124 -14.84 -4.73 -3.47
C VAL A 124 -14.34 -3.40 -4.01
N MET A 125 -13.88 -3.34 -5.26
CA MET A 125 -13.24 -2.14 -5.80
C MET A 125 -14.09 -0.87 -5.66
N PRO A 126 -15.41 -0.88 -5.96
CA PRO A 126 -16.24 0.31 -5.75
C PRO A 126 -16.35 0.74 -4.28
N VAL A 127 -16.35 -0.23 -3.36
CA VAL A 127 -16.49 0.02 -1.91
C VAL A 127 -15.22 0.67 -1.35
N ILE A 128 -14.05 0.35 -1.92
CA ILE A 128 -12.77 0.92 -1.50
C ILE A 128 -12.35 2.17 -2.29
N GLY A 129 -13.31 2.89 -2.87
CA GLY A 129 -13.08 4.18 -3.54
C GLY A 129 -12.73 4.07 -5.03
N TRP A 130 -12.71 2.87 -5.59
CA TRP A 130 -12.36 2.59 -6.99
C TRP A 130 -13.60 2.28 -7.85
N ALA A 131 -14.66 3.08 -7.72
CA ALA A 131 -15.95 2.85 -8.39
C ALA A 131 -15.89 2.93 -9.93
N SER A 132 -14.88 3.60 -10.49
CA SER A 132 -14.64 3.64 -11.94
C SER A 132 -13.65 2.56 -12.42
N ALA A 133 -13.18 1.66 -11.55
CA ALA A 133 -12.34 0.56 -11.97
C ALA A 133 -13.10 -0.28 -12.99
N VAL A 134 -12.44 -0.55 -14.13
CA VAL A 134 -13.01 -1.43 -15.16
C VAL A 134 -13.15 -2.84 -14.54
N PRO A 135 -14.24 -3.56 -14.81
CA PRO A 135 -14.38 -4.96 -14.36
C PRO A 135 -13.16 -5.78 -14.73
N TRP A 136 -12.79 -6.75 -13.90
CA TRP A 136 -11.61 -7.57 -14.14
C TRP A 136 -11.75 -8.38 -15.44
N ARG A 137 -10.86 -8.15 -16.43
CA ARG A 137 -10.96 -8.73 -17.78
C ARG A 137 -9.82 -9.68 -18.17
N VAL A 138 -9.08 -10.23 -17.21
CA VAL A 138 -8.05 -11.24 -17.54
C VAL A 138 -8.71 -12.63 -17.55
N PRO A 139 -8.83 -13.31 -18.70
CA PRO A 139 -9.35 -14.67 -18.74
C PRO A 139 -8.27 -15.66 -18.27
N ASP A 140 -8.65 -16.53 -17.33
CA ASP A 140 -7.97 -17.78 -17.00
C ASP A 140 -6.44 -17.72 -16.82
N ALA A 141 -5.97 -16.69 -16.09
CA ALA A 141 -4.59 -16.59 -15.67
C ALA A 141 -4.43 -16.96 -14.19
N VAL A 142 -3.39 -17.74 -13.89
CA VAL A 142 -2.81 -17.85 -12.55
C VAL A 142 -1.69 -16.82 -12.48
N ILE A 143 -1.80 -15.85 -11.57
CA ILE A 143 -0.75 -14.85 -11.36
C ILE A 143 0.08 -15.28 -10.16
N GLU A 144 1.34 -15.59 -10.40
CA GLU A 144 2.28 -15.91 -9.33
C GLU A 144 2.70 -14.64 -8.59
N PRO A 145 2.86 -14.69 -7.26
CA PRO A 145 3.31 -13.54 -6.50
C PRO A 145 4.72 -13.17 -6.97
N THR A 146 4.90 -11.91 -7.34
CA THR A 146 6.21 -11.41 -7.73
C THR A 146 6.98 -11.03 -6.47
N PRO A 147 8.12 -11.67 -6.15
CA PRO A 147 8.94 -11.23 -5.04
C PRO A 147 9.40 -9.80 -5.30
N ARG A 148 9.10 -8.87 -4.40
CA ARG A 148 9.73 -7.56 -4.47
C ARG A 148 11.20 -7.72 -4.12
N GLY A 149 12.06 -7.60 -5.14
CA GLY A 149 13.43 -7.20 -4.93
C GLY A 149 13.41 -5.79 -4.37
N GLY A 150 13.39 -5.65 -3.04
CA GLY A 150 13.56 -4.36 -2.41
C GLY A 150 14.88 -3.74 -2.87
N PRO A 151 15.00 -2.40 -2.98
CA PRO A 151 16.31 -1.80 -3.09
C PRO A 151 17.11 -2.26 -1.87
N THR A 152 18.19 -3.02 -2.11
CA THR A 152 19.22 -3.24 -1.10
C THR A 152 19.50 -1.89 -0.46
N ARG A 153 19.41 -1.84 0.87
CA ARG A 153 19.82 -0.70 1.68
C ARG A 153 21.30 -0.46 1.44
N ALA A 154 21.64 0.23 0.35
CA ALA A 154 22.92 0.89 0.22
C ALA A 154 22.91 1.93 1.34
N ARG A 155 23.68 1.65 2.40
CA ARG A 155 24.03 2.64 3.43
C ARG A 155 24.29 3.95 2.71
N SER A 156 23.44 4.95 2.95
CA SER A 156 23.76 6.33 2.61
C SER A 156 25.03 6.66 3.38
N ALA A 157 26.16 6.63 2.68
CA ALA A 157 27.38 7.23 3.17
C ALA A 157 27.10 8.73 3.38
N PRO A 158 27.65 9.36 4.44
CA PRO A 158 27.58 10.81 4.54
C PRO A 158 28.29 11.42 3.32
N ASP A 159 27.57 12.25 2.59
CA ASP A 159 28.06 12.99 1.42
C ASP A 159 29.13 14.00 1.87
N PRO A 160 30.39 13.92 1.40
CA PRO A 160 31.41 14.91 1.72
C PRO A 160 31.35 16.15 0.82
N LEU A 161 30.32 16.33 -0.01
CA LEU A 161 30.19 17.48 -0.90
C LEU A 161 29.05 18.41 -0.49
N ALA A 162 29.16 18.94 0.73
CA ALA A 162 28.71 20.30 1.00
C ALA A 162 29.57 21.27 0.17
N ARG A 163 29.14 21.55 -1.07
CA ARG A 163 29.60 22.72 -1.85
C ARG A 163 28.39 23.39 -2.49
N ASP A 164 28.10 24.57 -1.96
CA ASP A 164 27.42 25.73 -2.54
C ASP A 164 26.58 25.49 -3.81
N ARG A 165 25.26 25.52 -3.63
CA ARG A 165 24.33 25.80 -4.74
C ARG A 165 24.18 27.32 -4.88
N PRO A 166 24.46 27.92 -6.05
CA PRO A 166 24.12 29.32 -6.29
C PRO A 166 22.61 29.49 -6.40
N HIS A 167 22.08 30.56 -5.80
CA HIS A 167 20.69 30.99 -5.94
C HIS A 167 20.35 31.27 -7.41
N GLY A 168 19.55 30.40 -8.02
CA GLY A 168 18.94 30.62 -9.34
C GLY A 168 17.71 31.51 -9.22
N SER A 169 17.80 32.75 -9.71
CA SER A 169 16.69 33.70 -9.80
C SER A 169 15.72 33.30 -10.92
N TRP A 170 14.47 33.01 -10.54
CA TRP A 170 13.38 32.89 -11.51
C TRP A 170 12.86 34.27 -11.90
N ALA A 171 13.47 34.87 -12.92
CA ALA A 171 12.87 35.98 -13.66
C ALA A 171 13.27 35.88 -15.14
N LYS A 172 12.37 35.36 -15.99
CA LYS A 172 12.40 35.65 -17.42
C LYS A 172 11.02 36.09 -17.91
N PRO A 173 10.91 37.19 -18.69
CA PRO A 173 9.62 37.75 -19.11
C PRO A 173 9.02 36.94 -20.27
N ARG A 174 7.68 36.84 -20.29
CA ARG A 174 6.91 36.25 -21.40
C ARG A 174 6.96 37.18 -22.62
N LYS A 175 7.30 36.66 -23.80
CA LYS A 175 7.30 37.41 -25.07
C LYS A 175 5.86 37.77 -25.50
N PRO A 176 5.61 38.97 -26.06
CA PRO A 176 4.30 39.33 -26.57
C PRO A 176 4.04 38.73 -27.96
N ARG A 177 2.78 38.34 -28.20
CA ARG A 177 2.26 37.91 -29.51
C ARG A 177 2.08 39.14 -30.41
N ARG A 178 2.55 39.07 -31.66
CA ARG A 178 2.26 40.05 -32.71
C ARG A 178 0.87 39.79 -33.31
N THR A 179 0.05 40.83 -33.35
CA THR A 179 -1.06 41.03 -34.32
C THR A 179 -0.51 41.38 -35.69
#